data_AF-A0A2E2EC49-F1
#
_entry.id   AF-A0A2E2EC49-F1
#
_cell.length_a   1.000
_cell.length_b   1.000
_cell.length_c   1.000
_cell.angle_alpha   90.00
_cell.angle_beta   90.00
_cell.angle_gamma   90.00
#
_symmetry.space_group_name_H-M   'P 1'
#
loop_
_entity.id
_entity.type
_entity.pdbx_description
1 polymer ?
#
loop_
_entity_poly.entity_id
_entity_poly.type
_entity_poly.pdbx_seq_one_letter_code
_entity_poly.pdbx_strand_id
1 'polypeptide(L)'
;MNKLLIVLFSIITYQYCYASLNWNEQELGQTYSIEQDIKLYRDEKKYSLPAKTKLKLIEKSALSMIKVHLHKYELPGCTLGAIETDLQLIPVKKRSNKKTSVGVNLLKGCRLEIFVDMEEYSTISFLE
;
A
#
# COMPACT_ATOMS: atom_id res chain seq x y z
N MET A 1 62.46 3.62 -3.08
CA MET A 1 61.43 4.07 -4.05
C MET A 1 60.81 2.79 -4.61
N ASN A 2 59.56 2.39 -4.41
CA ASN A 2 58.33 3.13 -4.14
C ASN A 2 57.45 2.31 -3.19
N LYS A 3 57.02 2.97 -2.11
CA LYS A 3 55.86 2.57 -1.29
C LYS A 3 54.61 3.11 -1.99
N LEU A 4 53.45 2.61 -1.56
CA LEU A 4 52.11 3.12 -1.85
C LEU A 4 51.40 2.55 -3.09
N LEU A 5 51.04 1.27 -3.02
CA LEU A 5 49.87 0.75 -3.71
C LEU A 5 48.64 1.22 -2.92
N ILE A 6 48.07 2.36 -3.31
CA ILE A 6 46.85 2.90 -2.71
C ILE A 6 45.68 1.98 -3.06
N VAL A 7 45.21 1.25 -2.04
CA VAL A 7 43.98 0.47 -2.03
C VAL A 7 42.81 1.45 -2.15
N LEU A 8 42.35 1.69 -3.39
CA LEU A 8 41.14 2.44 -3.68
C LEU A 8 39.94 1.48 -3.59
N PHE A 9 39.62 1.07 -2.36
CA PHE A 9 38.37 0.34 -2.06
C PHE A 9 37.23 1.36 -2.05
N SER A 10 36.84 1.80 -3.25
CA SER A 10 35.70 2.70 -3.43
C SER A 10 34.44 2.00 -2.95
N ILE A 11 33.95 2.49 -1.82
CA ILE A 11 32.72 2.12 -1.15
C ILE A 11 31.57 2.26 -2.14
N ILE A 12 31.12 1.13 -2.69
CA ILE A 12 29.85 1.04 -3.42
C ILE A 12 28.76 1.18 -2.36
N THR A 13 28.33 2.42 -2.13
CA THR A 13 27.10 2.68 -1.37
C THR A 13 25.95 2.20 -2.23
N TYR A 14 25.46 1.00 -1.96
CA TYR A 14 24.18 0.51 -2.46
C TYR A 14 23.09 1.42 -1.88
N GLN A 15 22.73 2.47 -2.62
CA GLN A 15 21.49 3.18 -2.38
C GLN A 15 20.36 2.24 -2.76
N TYR A 16 19.76 1.58 -1.77
CA TYR A 16 18.48 0.91 -1.92
C TYR A 16 17.43 1.98 -2.19
N CYS A 17 17.21 2.27 -3.47
CA CYS A 17 16.07 3.06 -3.91
C CYS A 17 14.83 2.21 -3.65
N TYR A 18 14.10 2.51 -2.58
CA TYR A 18 12.73 2.02 -2.40
C TYR A 18 11.92 2.64 -3.54
N ALA A 19 11.74 1.87 -4.62
CA ALA A 19 10.98 2.30 -5.76
C ALA A 19 9.52 2.44 -5.30
N SER A 20 8.96 3.64 -5.48
CA SER A 20 7.54 3.87 -5.24
C SER A 20 6.70 2.93 -6.10
N LEU A 21 5.88 2.09 -5.49
CA LEU A 21 5.08 1.09 -6.18
C LEU A 21 3.73 1.67 -6.63
N ASN A 22 3.40 1.54 -7.91
CA ASN A 22 2.08 1.96 -8.41
C ASN A 22 1.02 0.88 -8.13
N TRP A 23 -0.27 1.25 -8.13
CA TRP A 23 -1.35 0.27 -7.94
C TRP A 23 -1.35 -0.83 -9.00
N ASN A 24 -1.11 -0.48 -10.26
CA ASN A 24 -1.09 -1.42 -11.37
C ASN A 24 0.07 -2.43 -11.32
N GLU A 25 1.18 -2.10 -10.65
CA GLU A 25 2.39 -2.92 -10.54
C GLU A 25 2.30 -3.99 -9.43
N GLN A 26 1.25 -3.97 -8.61
CA GLN A 26 1.08 -4.96 -7.54
C GLN A 26 0.67 -6.33 -8.08
N GLU A 27 1.24 -7.39 -7.53
CA GLU A 27 1.07 -8.77 -7.97
C GLU A 27 0.30 -9.61 -6.96
N LEU A 28 -0.56 -10.50 -7.46
CA LEU A 28 -1.31 -11.44 -6.62
C LEU A 28 -0.36 -12.34 -5.82
N GLY A 29 -0.68 -12.57 -4.55
CA GLY A 29 0.08 -13.41 -3.63
C GLY A 29 1.23 -12.70 -2.93
N GLN A 30 1.65 -11.52 -3.41
CA GLN A 30 2.71 -10.73 -2.78
C GLN A 30 2.23 -10.05 -1.50
N THR A 31 3.19 -9.77 -0.61
CA THR A 31 2.94 -9.06 0.65
C THR A 31 3.55 -7.67 0.59
N TYR A 32 2.74 -6.67 0.89
CA TYR A 32 3.10 -5.26 0.91
C TYR A 32 3.03 -4.70 2.32
N SER A 33 3.74 -3.61 2.57
CA SER A 33 3.65 -2.82 3.80
C SER A 33 2.94 -1.51 3.57
N ILE A 34 2.06 -1.13 4.50
CA ILE A 34 1.46 0.21 4.49
C ILE A 34 2.51 1.26 4.83
N GLU A 35 2.63 2.32 4.05
CA GLU A 35 3.60 3.41 4.28
C GLU A 35 3.10 4.47 5.30
N GLN A 36 1.79 4.55 5.53
CA GLN A 36 1.16 5.56 6.37
C GLN A 36 0.09 4.95 7.30
N ASP A 37 -0.23 5.64 8.39
CA ASP A 37 -1.33 5.20 9.27
C ASP A 37 -2.67 5.37 8.55
N ILE A 38 -3.44 4.28 8.47
CA ILE A 38 -4.80 4.29 7.94
C ILE A 38 -5.79 4.26 9.10
N LYS A 39 -6.73 5.21 9.10
CA LYS A 39 -7.79 5.31 10.09
C LYS A 39 -9.10 4.89 9.42
N LEU A 40 -9.70 3.83 9.93
CA LEU A 40 -10.99 3.30 9.49
C LEU A 40 -12.02 3.50 10.60
N TYR A 41 -13.28 3.59 10.22
CA TYR A 41 -14.36 3.91 11.15
C TYR A 41 -15.52 2.94 10.95
N ARG A 42 -16.15 2.56 12.07
CA ARG A 42 -17.47 1.93 12.07
C ARG A 42 -18.28 2.68 13.11
N ASP A 43 -19.33 3.36 12.65
CA ASP A 43 -20.06 4.30 13.50
C ASP A 43 -19.07 5.32 14.12
N GLU A 44 -19.04 5.44 15.46
CA GLU A 44 -18.11 6.32 16.18
C GLU A 44 -16.79 5.63 16.58
N LYS A 45 -16.64 4.33 16.30
CA LYS A 45 -15.43 3.58 16.67
C LYS A 45 -14.36 3.69 15.61
N LYS A 46 -13.17 4.09 16.05
CA LYS A 46 -11.97 4.20 15.22
C LYS A 46 -11.13 2.93 15.31
N TYR A 47 -10.73 2.43 14.16
CA TYR A 47 -9.76 1.35 13.98
C TYR A 47 -8.54 1.90 13.23
N SER A 48 -7.34 1.55 13.66
CA SER A 48 -6.11 2.04 13.04
C SER A 48 -5.30 0.88 12.50
N LEU A 49 -4.91 0.98 11.23
CA LEU A 49 -3.87 0.14 10.65
C LEU A 49 -2.59 0.98 10.66
N PRO A 50 -1.62 0.69 11.55
CA PRO A 50 -0.40 1.46 11.63
C PRO A 50 0.45 1.27 10.36
N ALA A 51 1.31 2.25 10.08
CA ALA A 51 2.37 2.07 9.10
C ALA A 51 3.18 0.79 9.39
N LYS A 52 3.75 0.21 8.33
CA LYS A 52 4.43 -1.09 8.27
C LYS A 52 3.55 -2.33 8.48
N THR A 53 2.24 -2.18 8.73
CA THR A 53 1.29 -3.31 8.69
C THR A 53 1.45 -4.08 7.38
N LYS A 54 1.58 -5.41 7.47
CA LYS A 54 1.75 -6.29 6.31
C LYS A 54 0.40 -6.71 5.75
N LEU A 55 0.26 -6.67 4.43
CA LEU A 55 -0.96 -6.97 3.69
C LEU A 55 -0.62 -7.91 2.55
N LYS A 56 -1.27 -9.08 2.47
CA LYS A 56 -1.08 -10.01 1.34
C LYS A 56 -2.17 -9.78 0.30
N LEU A 57 -1.80 -9.44 -0.93
CA LEU A 57 -2.76 -9.24 -2.01
C LEU A 57 -3.34 -10.60 -2.44
N ILE A 58 -4.65 -10.78 -2.31
CA ILE A 58 -5.34 -12.04 -2.59
C ILE A 58 -6.29 -11.95 -3.79
N GLU A 59 -6.71 -10.74 -4.18
CA GLU A 59 -7.58 -10.54 -5.33
C GLU A 59 -7.30 -9.19 -6.00
N LYS A 60 -7.34 -9.16 -7.32
CA LYS A 60 -7.37 -7.96 -8.16
C LYS A 60 -8.50 -8.14 -9.17
N SER A 61 -9.43 -7.20 -9.21
CA SER A 61 -10.54 -7.24 -10.16
C SER A 61 -10.86 -5.84 -10.68
N ALA A 62 -11.33 -5.75 -11.93
CA ALA A 62 -11.81 -4.51 -12.51
C ALA A 62 -13.34 -4.48 -12.39
N LEU A 63 -13.87 -3.46 -11.72
CA LEU A 63 -15.30 -3.23 -11.56
C LEU A 63 -15.75 -2.14 -12.53
N SER A 64 -15.84 -2.50 -13.82
CA SER A 64 -16.06 -1.54 -14.92
C SER A 64 -17.35 -0.73 -14.79
N MET A 65 -18.39 -1.29 -14.17
CA MET A 65 -19.68 -0.59 -13.97
C MET A 65 -19.55 0.68 -13.12
N ILE A 66 -18.58 0.71 -12.20
CA ILE A 66 -18.33 1.84 -11.29
C ILE A 66 -16.93 2.46 -11.49
N LYS A 67 -16.23 2.09 -12.57
CA LYS A 67 -14.93 2.64 -12.99
C LYS A 67 -13.81 2.56 -11.94
N VAL A 68 -13.76 1.48 -11.15
CA VAL A 68 -12.69 1.24 -10.18
C VAL A 68 -12.00 -0.12 -10.38
N HIS A 69 -10.76 -0.22 -9.92
CA HIS A 69 -10.07 -1.47 -9.63
C HIS A 69 -10.25 -1.80 -8.15
N LEU A 70 -10.70 -3.02 -7.87
CA LEU A 70 -10.76 -3.58 -6.53
C LEU A 70 -9.51 -4.42 -6.28
N HIS A 71 -8.80 -4.10 -5.20
CA HIS A 71 -7.77 -4.94 -4.63
C HIS A 71 -8.24 -5.45 -3.27
N LYS A 72 -8.19 -6.76 -3.05
CA LYS A 72 -8.44 -7.35 -1.72
C LYS A 72 -7.16 -7.86 -1.11
N TYR A 73 -6.89 -7.49 0.13
CA TYR A 73 -5.73 -7.94 0.89
C TYR A 73 -6.17 -8.68 2.14
N GLU A 74 -5.42 -9.69 2.51
CA GLU A 74 -5.51 -10.36 3.81
C GLU A 74 -4.50 -9.73 4.78
N LEU A 75 -4.91 -9.49 6.03
CA LEU A 75 -4.04 -9.03 7.11
C LEU A 75 -3.53 -10.25 7.92
N PRO A 76 -2.26 -10.65 7.79
CA PRO A 76 -1.73 -11.80 8.53
C PRO A 76 -1.73 -11.53 10.03
N GLY A 77 -2.22 -12.49 10.82
CA GLY A 77 -2.21 -12.40 12.29
C GLY A 77 -3.19 -11.37 12.88
N CYS A 78 -4.18 -10.93 12.10
CA CYS A 78 -5.13 -9.92 12.52
C CYS A 78 -6.12 -10.45 13.58
N THR A 79 -6.25 -9.72 14.67
CA THR A 79 -7.19 -10.00 15.78
C THR A 79 -8.57 -9.37 15.56
N LEU A 80 -8.73 -8.58 14.50
CA LEU A 80 -9.94 -7.82 14.17
C LEU A 80 -10.93 -8.62 13.31
N GLY A 81 -10.91 -9.96 13.35
CA GLY A 81 -11.62 -10.82 12.39
C GLY A 81 -13.15 -10.64 12.33
N ALA A 82 -13.77 -10.14 13.40
CA ALA A 82 -15.22 -9.86 13.44
C ALA A 82 -15.60 -8.43 13.02
N ILE A 83 -14.62 -7.57 12.79
CA ILE A 83 -14.84 -6.14 12.51
C ILE A 83 -15.06 -5.95 11.01
N GLU A 84 -15.99 -5.05 10.72
CA GLU A 84 -16.28 -4.53 9.39
C GLU A 84 -16.41 -3.01 9.54
N THR A 85 -15.79 -2.25 8.66
CA THR A 85 -15.76 -0.79 8.71
C THR A 85 -16.47 -0.20 7.50
N ASP A 86 -16.90 1.05 7.64
CA ASP A 86 -17.42 1.82 6.52
C ASP A 86 -16.32 2.09 5.48
N LEU A 87 -16.72 2.39 4.25
CA LEU A 87 -15.82 2.82 3.19
C LEU A 87 -15.30 4.22 3.50
N GLN A 88 -13.98 4.36 3.62
CA GLN A 88 -13.29 5.61 3.91
C GLN A 88 -12.42 6.04 2.75
N LEU A 89 -12.36 7.34 2.46
CA LEU A 89 -11.45 7.89 1.46
C LEU A 89 -10.09 8.16 2.10
N ILE A 90 -9.09 7.39 1.70
CA ILE A 90 -7.73 7.51 2.22
C ILE A 90 -6.89 8.28 1.19
N PRO A 91 -6.30 9.43 1.58
CA PRO A 91 -5.49 10.22 0.65
C PRO A 91 -4.21 9.47 0.29
N VAL A 92 -3.83 9.53 -0.98
CA VAL A 92 -2.58 8.95 -1.49
C VAL A 92 -1.67 10.08 -1.95
N LYS A 93 -0.37 9.97 -1.63
CA LYS A 93 0.62 11.00 -2.00
C LYS A 93 0.89 10.91 -3.50
N LYS A 94 0.44 11.90 -4.26
CA LYS A 94 0.85 12.08 -5.66
C LYS A 94 2.14 12.90 -5.68
N ARG A 95 3.04 12.64 -6.66
CA ARG A 95 4.17 13.55 -6.96
C ARG A 95 3.70 14.93 -7.47
N SER A 96 2.41 15.05 -7.81
CA SER A 96 1.75 16.28 -8.27
C SER A 96 0.92 16.90 -7.12
N ASN A 97 0.71 18.22 -7.15
CA ASN A 97 -0.15 18.94 -6.20
C ASN A 97 -1.65 18.53 -6.23
N LYS A 98 -2.04 17.56 -7.06
CA LYS A 98 -3.41 17.03 -7.10
C LYS A 98 -3.58 15.96 -6.01
N LYS A 99 -4.48 16.21 -5.05
CA LYS A 99 -4.89 15.23 -4.04
C LYS A 99 -5.71 14.13 -4.73
N THR A 100 -5.28 12.89 -4.56
CA THR A 100 -6.01 11.67 -4.93
C THR A 100 -6.35 10.92 -3.64
N SER A 101 -7.45 10.18 -3.66
CA SER A 101 -7.84 9.30 -2.57
C SER A 101 -8.33 7.98 -3.14
N VAL A 102 -8.15 6.91 -2.38
CA VAL A 102 -8.72 5.59 -2.70
C VAL A 102 -9.75 5.22 -1.64
N GLY A 103 -10.78 4.47 -2.04
CA GLY A 103 -11.75 3.92 -1.10
C GLY A 103 -11.14 2.75 -0.35
N VAL A 104 -11.26 2.72 0.98
CA VAL A 104 -10.72 1.63 1.81
C VAL A 104 -11.73 1.24 2.89
N ASN A 105 -11.96 -0.05 3.04
CA ASN A 105 -12.72 -0.64 4.15
C ASN A 105 -12.09 -1.97 4.57
N LEU A 106 -12.24 -2.27 5.85
CA LEU A 106 -11.93 -3.57 6.41
C LEU A 106 -13.22 -4.38 6.47
N LEU A 107 -13.20 -5.57 5.91
CA LEU A 107 -14.26 -6.57 5.98
C LEU A 107 -13.97 -7.62 7.05
N LYS A 108 -15.02 -8.36 7.43
CA LYS A 108 -14.91 -9.56 8.27
C LYS A 108 -13.89 -10.55 7.69
N GLY A 109 -13.23 -11.27 8.57
CA GLY A 109 -12.13 -12.16 8.21
C GLY A 109 -10.83 -11.42 7.90
N CYS A 110 -10.66 -10.19 8.40
CA CYS A 110 -9.42 -9.42 8.26
C CYS A 110 -9.01 -9.18 6.81
N ARG A 111 -9.99 -8.80 5.98
CA ARG A 111 -9.79 -8.49 4.57
C ARG A 111 -9.92 -7.00 4.33
N LEU A 112 -8.88 -6.36 3.82
CA LEU A 112 -8.92 -4.97 3.41
C LEU A 112 -9.30 -4.91 1.94
N GLU A 113 -10.35 -4.17 1.60
CA GLU A 113 -10.63 -3.82 0.22
C GLU A 113 -10.11 -2.40 -0.05
N ILE A 114 -9.47 -2.23 -1.20
CA ILE A 114 -9.02 -0.95 -1.71
C ILE A 114 -9.62 -0.76 -3.10
N PHE A 115 -10.35 0.32 -3.27
CA PHE A 115 -10.98 0.74 -4.52
C PHE A 115 -10.19 1.91 -5.11
N VAL A 116 -9.55 1.66 -6.24
CA VAL A 116 -8.72 2.64 -6.96
C VAL A 116 -9.45 3.06 -8.22
N ASP A 117 -9.66 4.36 -8.43
CA ASP A 117 -10.23 4.85 -9.69
C ASP A 117 -9.38 4.41 -10.87
N MET A 118 -10.03 3.95 -11.96
CA MET A 118 -9.34 3.46 -13.16
C MET A 118 -8.38 4.50 -13.75
N GLU A 119 -8.76 5.78 -13.72
CA GLU A 119 -7.91 6.89 -14.19
C GLU A 119 -6.67 7.13 -13.32
N GLU A 120 -6.68 6.61 -12.08
CA GLU A 120 -5.59 6.79 -11.12
C GLU A 120 -4.83 5.48 -10.86
N TYR A 121 -5.10 4.42 -11.63
CA TYR A 121 -4.50 3.11 -11.41
C TYR A 121 -2.98 3.06 -11.65
N SER A 122 -2.43 4.00 -12.41
CA SER A 122 -0.98 4.16 -12.60
C SER A 122 -0.34 5.11 -11.58
N THR A 123 -1.06 5.51 -10.53
CA THR A 123 -0.51 6.36 -9.47
C THR A 123 0.19 5.54 -8.40
N ILE A 124 1.14 6.18 -7.72
CA ILE A 124 1.87 5.60 -6.58
C ILE A 124 0.84 5.21 -5.51
N SER A 125 0.94 3.98 -5.04
CA SER A 125 0.15 3.45 -3.93
C SER A 125 0.74 3.89 -2.59
N PHE A 126 -0.02 3.78 -1.50
CA PHE A 126 0.54 3.91 -0.15
C PHE A 126 1.17 2.60 0.35
N LEU A 127 1.51 1.68 -0.57
CA LEU A 127 2.02 0.35 -0.30
C LEU A 127 3.43 0.21 -0.91
N GLU A 128 4.30 -0.52 -0.21
CA GLU A 128 5.67 -0.89 -0.64
C GLU A 128 5.94 -2.39 -0.50
#